data_AF-A0ABD6A6R1-F1
#
_entry.id   AF-A0ABD6A6R1-F1
#
_cell.length_a   1.000
_cell.length_b   1.000
_cell.length_c   1.000
_cell.angle_alpha   90.00
_cell.angle_beta   90.00
_cell.angle_gamma   90.00
#
_symmetry.space_group_name_H-M   'P 1'
#
loop_
_entity.id
_entity.type
_entity.pdbx_description
1 polymer ?
#
loop_
_entity_poly.entity_id
_entity_poly.type
_entity_poly.pdbx_seq_one_letter_code
_entity_poly.pdbx_strand_id
1 'polypeptide(L)'
;MSEYPMSAADPRGNEPFYVDPDCSTCGTRLVLLDVHRQSDVPVEPGEIWHDEWWCPACEDGIHMDWPESAFERLTERSESEARPFEEL
;
A
#
# COMPACT_ATOMS: atom_id res chain seq x y z
N MET A 1 -11.38 10.46 -18.68
CA MET A 1 -11.02 10.73 -17.26
C MET A 1 -10.11 9.60 -16.85
N SER A 2 -8.98 9.86 -16.19
CA SER A 2 -8.12 8.75 -15.73
C SER A 2 -8.94 7.90 -14.77
N GLU A 3 -9.08 6.60 -15.05
CA GLU A 3 -9.86 5.64 -14.24
C GLU A 3 -9.10 5.20 -12.98
N TYR A 4 -8.02 5.91 -12.64
CA TYR A 4 -7.05 5.52 -11.64
C TYR A 4 -6.89 6.57 -10.52
N PRO A 5 -6.71 6.15 -9.26
CA PRO A 5 -6.41 7.07 -8.17
C PRO A 5 -5.06 7.76 -8.38
N MET A 6 -4.99 9.05 -8.04
CA MET A 6 -3.80 9.89 -8.22
C MET A 6 -2.98 10.01 -6.92
N SER A 7 -3.58 9.68 -5.78
CA SER A 7 -2.97 9.71 -4.44
C SER A 7 -3.44 8.54 -3.59
N ALA A 8 -2.60 8.15 -2.63
CA ALA A 8 -2.92 7.19 -1.59
C ALA A 8 -4.17 7.56 -0.78
N ALA A 9 -4.33 8.86 -0.48
CA ALA A 9 -5.45 9.40 0.26
C ALA A 9 -6.70 9.67 -0.59
N ASP A 10 -6.67 9.41 -1.90
CA ASP A 10 -7.85 9.59 -2.74
C ASP A 10 -8.92 8.56 -2.32
N PRO A 11 -10.11 9.01 -1.89
CA PRO A 11 -11.19 8.10 -1.52
C PRO A 11 -11.56 7.21 -2.70
N ARG A 12 -11.59 5.90 -2.46
CA ARG A 12 -11.94 4.88 -3.46
C ARG A 12 -12.76 3.76 -2.85
N GLY A 13 -13.27 2.86 -3.69
CA GLY A 13 -13.99 1.67 -3.23
C GLY A 13 -13.11 0.76 -2.37
N ASN A 14 -13.73 -0.25 -1.75
CA ASN A 14 -13.02 -1.23 -0.90
C ASN A 14 -12.34 -2.34 -1.72
N GLU A 15 -11.72 -1.99 -2.84
CA GLU A 15 -10.95 -2.92 -3.68
C GLU A 15 -9.64 -2.26 -4.16
N PRO A 16 -8.53 -3.01 -4.22
CA PRO A 16 -7.30 -2.54 -4.85
C PRO A 16 -7.43 -2.42 -6.37
N PHE A 17 -6.60 -1.57 -6.99
CA PHE A 17 -6.60 -1.27 -8.43
C PHE A 17 -5.42 -1.88 -9.20
N TYR A 18 -4.27 -2.00 -8.55
CA TYR A 18 -2.98 -2.39 -9.10
C TYR A 18 -2.45 -3.71 -8.54
N VAL A 19 -2.96 -4.16 -7.40
CA VAL A 19 -2.65 -5.48 -6.83
C VAL A 19 -3.85 -6.42 -6.93
N ASP A 20 -3.57 -7.74 -6.92
CA ASP A 20 -4.61 -8.75 -6.81
C ASP A 20 -5.36 -8.56 -5.48
N PRO A 21 -6.69 -8.51 -5.49
CA PRO A 21 -7.43 -8.32 -4.26
C PRO A 21 -7.42 -9.54 -3.33
N ASP A 22 -6.98 -10.69 -3.79
CA ASP A 22 -6.84 -11.90 -2.99
C ASP A 22 -5.35 -12.18 -2.72
N CYS A 23 -5.03 -12.59 -1.49
CA CYS A 23 -3.66 -12.90 -1.09
C CYS A 23 -3.10 -14.04 -1.95
N SER A 24 -1.97 -13.81 -2.61
CA SER A 24 -1.31 -14.79 -3.49
C SER A 24 -0.87 -16.07 -2.78
N THR A 25 -0.70 -16.02 -1.45
CA THR A 25 -0.28 -17.17 -0.63
C THR A 25 -1.44 -18.08 -0.24
N CYS A 26 -2.58 -17.51 0.18
CA CYS A 26 -3.68 -18.29 0.77
C CYS A 26 -5.06 -18.09 0.10
N GLY A 27 -5.18 -17.15 -0.84
CA GLY A 27 -6.43 -16.79 -1.50
C GLY A 27 -7.43 -16.02 -0.64
N THR A 28 -7.04 -15.58 0.57
CA THR A 28 -7.90 -14.76 1.42
C THR A 28 -8.01 -13.35 0.87
N ARG A 29 -9.21 -12.79 0.86
CA ARG A 29 -9.47 -11.40 0.44
C ARG A 29 -8.66 -10.43 1.29
N LEU A 30 -7.91 -9.54 0.64
CA LEU A 30 -7.19 -8.47 1.30
C LEU A 30 -8.17 -7.43 1.86
N VAL A 31 -7.80 -6.84 3.00
CA VAL A 31 -8.56 -5.78 3.66
C VAL A 31 -7.71 -4.52 3.76
N LEU A 32 -8.35 -3.36 3.80
CA LEU A 32 -7.66 -2.09 4.07
C LEU A 32 -6.97 -2.17 5.42
N LEU A 33 -5.66 -1.87 5.44
CA LEU A 33 -4.85 -1.98 6.64
C LEU A 33 -5.36 -1.05 7.74
N ASP A 34 -5.74 0.18 7.40
CA ASP A 34 -6.30 1.13 8.37
C ASP A 34 -7.60 0.62 8.99
N VAL A 35 -8.45 -0.06 8.21
CA VAL A 35 -9.69 -0.67 8.73
C VAL A 35 -9.37 -1.86 9.64
N HIS A 36 -8.34 -2.64 9.31
CA HIS A 36 -7.90 -3.74 10.16
C HIS A 36 -7.31 -3.22 11.49
N ARG A 37 -6.48 -2.17 11.45
CA ARG A 37 -5.84 -1.55 12.62
C ARG A 37 -6.78 -0.75 13.52
N GLN A 38 -7.95 -0.35 13.00
CA GLN A 38 -9.00 0.31 13.78
C GLN A 38 -9.49 -0.53 14.98
N SER A 39 -9.15 -1.82 15.08
CA SER A 39 -9.36 -2.60 16.31
C SER A 39 -8.64 -2.02 17.53
N ASP A 40 -7.50 -1.33 17.34
CA ASP A 40 -6.62 -0.93 18.43
C ASP A 40 -6.36 0.58 18.54
N VAL A 41 -6.55 1.36 17.45
CA VAL A 41 -6.36 2.82 17.44
C VAL A 41 -7.41 3.48 16.53
N PRO A 42 -8.16 4.51 17.00
CA PRO A 42 -9.07 5.24 16.13
C PRO A 42 -8.28 5.99 15.05
N VAL A 43 -8.63 5.74 13.78
CA VAL A 43 -8.09 6.47 12.63
C VAL A 43 -8.89 7.77 12.46
N GLU A 44 -8.21 8.91 12.39
CA GLU A 44 -8.88 10.18 12.15
C GLU A 44 -9.47 10.22 10.71
N PRO A 45 -10.70 10.72 10.53
CA PRO A 45 -11.28 10.86 9.20
C PRO A 45 -10.40 11.76 8.31
N GLY A 46 -9.76 11.16 7.30
CA GLY A 46 -8.79 11.83 6.43
C GLY A 46 -7.38 11.26 6.48
N GLU A 47 -7.10 10.34 7.41
CA GLU A 47 -5.83 9.61 7.51
C GLU A 47 -5.91 8.20 6.92
N ILE A 48 -6.96 7.87 6.17
CA ILE A 48 -7.09 6.56 5.52
C ILE A 48 -6.19 6.52 4.27
N TRP A 49 -5.24 5.60 4.28
CA TRP A 49 -4.35 5.29 3.16
C TRP A 49 -4.96 4.15 2.35
N HIS A 50 -5.61 4.50 1.25
CA HIS A 50 -6.35 3.54 0.42
C HIS A 50 -5.45 2.64 -0.45
N ASP A 51 -4.14 2.79 -0.33
CA ASP A 51 -3.11 2.04 -1.01
C ASP A 51 -2.47 0.94 -0.15
N GLU A 52 -2.79 0.87 1.14
CA GLU A 52 -2.22 -0.13 2.05
C GLU A 52 -3.21 -1.26 2.33
N TRP A 53 -2.89 -2.46 1.81
CA TRP A 53 -3.71 -3.65 1.94
C TRP A 53 -3.03 -4.72 2.79
N TRP A 54 -3.83 -5.53 3.48
CA TRP A 54 -3.36 -6.52 4.44
C TRP A 54 -4.10 -7.84 4.29
N CYS A 55 -3.37 -8.95 4.36
CA CYS A 55 -3.97 -10.28 4.45
C CYS A 55 -4.21 -10.64 5.93
N PRO A 56 -5.48 -10.72 6.40
CA PRO A 56 -5.76 -11.01 7.80
C PRO A 56 -5.49 -12.47 8.20
N ALA A 57 -5.22 -13.36 7.24
CA ALA A 57 -4.93 -14.77 7.49
C ALA A 57 -3.43 -15.07 7.54
N CYS A 58 -2.64 -14.46 6.64
CA CYS A 58 -1.21 -14.71 6.54
C CYS A 58 -0.39 -13.75 7.39
N GLU A 59 -0.89 -12.54 7.62
CA GLU A 59 -0.14 -11.46 8.25
C GLU A 59 1.24 -11.26 7.58
N ASP A 60 1.26 -11.33 6.25
CA ASP A 60 2.46 -11.47 5.42
C ASP A 60 3.14 -10.15 5.07
N GLY A 61 2.59 -9.02 5.51
CA GLY A 61 3.10 -7.69 5.21
C GLY A 61 2.05 -6.80 4.53
N ILE A 62 2.45 -5.57 4.24
CA ILE A 62 1.61 -4.58 3.56
C ILE A 62 1.73 -4.80 2.05
N HIS A 63 0.60 -4.95 1.39
CA HIS A 63 0.48 -5.01 -0.07
C HIS A 63 0.17 -3.60 -0.58
N MET A 64 1.13 -2.99 -1.28
CA MET A 64 1.03 -1.60 -1.76
C MET A 64 0.30 -1.53 -3.11
N ASP A 65 -0.86 -0.89 -3.15
CA ASP A 65 -1.71 -0.73 -4.32
C ASP A 65 -1.27 0.46 -5.19
N TRP A 66 -0.07 0.34 -5.76
CA TRP A 66 0.57 1.35 -6.61
C TRP A 66 0.85 0.80 -8.01
N PRO A 67 0.87 1.65 -9.05
CA PRO A 67 1.34 1.23 -10.36
C PRO A 67 2.83 0.90 -10.31
N GLU A 68 3.27 -0.07 -11.12
CA GLU A 68 4.68 -0.49 -11.23
C GLU A 68 5.64 0.71 -11.40
N SER A 69 5.26 1.67 -12.25
CA SER A 69 6.05 2.90 -12.47
C SER A 69 6.29 3.76 -11.21
N ALA A 70 5.45 3.66 -10.18
CA ALA A 70 5.68 4.36 -8.92
C ALA A 70 6.77 3.69 -8.09
N PHE A 71 6.85 2.36 -8.13
CA PHE A 71 7.93 1.61 -7.48
C PHE A 71 9.26 1.87 -8.19
N GLU A 72 9.29 1.87 -9.52
CA GLU A 72 10.49 2.18 -10.30
C GLU A 72 11.09 3.55 -9.92
N ARG A 73 10.24 4.59 -9.83
CA ARG A 73 10.67 5.94 -9.42
C ARG A 73 11.26 5.99 -8.01
N LEU A 74 10.73 5.20 -7.07
CA LEU A 74 11.27 5.12 -5.72
C LEU A 74 12.64 4.42 -5.72
N THR A 75 12.78 3.34 -6.49
CA THR A 75 14.04 2.61 -6.64
C THR A 75 15.12 3.53 -7.21
N GLU A 76 14.85 4.21 -8.32
CA GLU A 76 15.78 5.16 -8.94
C GLU A 76 16.21 6.28 -7.99
N ARG A 77 15.27 6.84 -7.21
CA ARG A 77 15.59 7.85 -6.18
C ARG A 77 16.52 7.27 -5.12
N SER A 78 16.21 6.08 -4.61
CA SER A 78 17.02 5.43 -3.58
C SER A 78 18.45 5.15 -4.04
N GLU A 79 18.64 4.76 -5.30
CA GLU A 79 19.96 4.54 -5.89
C GLU A 79 20.73 5.85 -6.09
N SER A 80 20.03 6.93 -6.45
CA SER A 80 20.65 8.26 -6.61
C SER A 80 21.05 8.92 -5.29
N GLU A 81 20.40 8.53 -4.18
CA GLU A 81 20.65 9.08 -2.83
C GLU A 81 21.46 8.12 -1.94
N ALA A 82 21.82 6.94 -2.44
CA ALA A 82 22.63 5.97 -1.72
C ALA A 82 24.02 6.55 -1.41
N ARG A 83 24.24 6.93 -0.15
CA ARG A 83 25.58 7.26 0.35
C ARG A 83 26.33 5.98 0.68
N PRO A 84 27.62 5.87 0.33
CA PRO A 84 28.45 4.76 0.78
C PRO A 84 28.40 4.68 2.32
N PHE A 85 28.19 3.47 2.84
CA PHE A 85 28.12 3.20 4.28
C PHE A 85 29.39 3.64 5.04
N GLU A 86 30.51 3.86 4.33
CA GLU A 86 31.79 4.29 4.89
C GLU A 86 31.84 5.79 5.29
N GLU A 87 30.79 6.57 5.02
CA GLU A 87 30.73 8.02 5.35
C GLU A 87 29.73 8.39 6.47
N LEU A 88 29.33 7.43 7.32
CA LEU A 88 28.51 7.66 8.53
C LEU A 88 29.34 7.55 9.81
#